data_AF-A0A930T1W9-F1
#
_entry.id   AF-A0A930T1W9-F1
#
_cell.length_a   1.000
_cell.length_b   1.000
_cell.length_c   1.000
_cell.angle_alpha   90.00
_cell.angle_beta   90.00
_cell.angle_gamma   90.00
#
_symmetry.space_group_name_H-M   'P 1'
#
loop_
_entity.id
_entity.type
_entity.pdbx_description
1 polymer ?
#
loop_
_entity_poly.entity_id
_entity_poly.type
_entity_poly.pdbx_seq_one_letter_code
_entity_poly.pdbx_strand_id
1 'polypeptide(L)'
;MNQVLNQYKISLEFLDVSGMEYLDLLSIRDELANLTFTDEEQKMIAELDQILVKNSSLIYQELSRFIDLTKYRPKNQINPQQWWWYLDVLSYLPVNTKSFTIKQDTYSEIA
;
A
#
# COMPACT_ATOMS: atom_id res chain seq x y z
N MET A 1 7.65 12.62 -11.36
CA MET A 1 6.93 11.67 -10.49
C MET A 1 5.82 12.45 -9.82
N ASN A 2 4.58 11.96 -9.96
CA ASN A 2 3.41 12.55 -9.32
C ASN A 2 3.60 12.71 -7.79
N GLN A 3 3.16 13.84 -7.22
CA GLN A 3 3.35 14.15 -5.80
C GLN A 3 2.64 13.14 -4.88
N VAL A 4 1.42 12.73 -5.23
CA VAL A 4 0.63 11.76 -4.46
C VAL A 4 1.29 10.38 -4.50
N LEU A 5 1.87 10.01 -5.65
CA LEU A 5 2.62 8.76 -5.79
C LEU A 5 3.88 8.77 -4.91
N ASN A 6 4.58 9.91 -4.84
CA ASN A 6 5.72 10.05 -3.95
C ASN A 6 5.31 9.94 -2.46
N GLN A 7 4.19 10.53 -2.07
CA GLN A 7 3.66 10.41 -0.71
C GLN A 7 3.31 8.95 -0.37
N TYR A 8 2.61 8.26 -1.29
CA TYR A 8 2.29 6.84 -1.13
C TYR A 8 3.55 5.99 -0.96
N LYS A 9 4.58 6.26 -1.76
CA LYS A 9 5.88 5.60 -1.66
C LYS A 9 6.50 5.80 -0.27
N ILE A 10 6.58 7.03 0.20
CA ILE A 10 7.17 7.36 1.51
C ILE A 10 6.40 6.68 2.64
N SER A 11 5.06 6.71 2.61
CA SER A 11 4.22 6.05 3.61
C SER A 11 4.42 4.52 3.66
N LEU A 12 4.86 3.90 2.57
CA LEU A 12 5.17 2.45 2.52
C LEU A 12 6.64 2.13 2.79
N GLU A 13 7.56 3.09 2.65
CA GLU A 13 8.96 2.94 3.03
C GLU A 13 9.14 2.94 4.57
N PHE A 14 8.25 3.63 5.29
CA PHE A 14 8.28 3.74 6.76
C PHE A 14 6.99 3.20 7.38
N LEU A 15 6.98 1.92 7.73
CA LEU A 15 5.82 1.24 8.34
C LEU A 15 5.85 1.23 9.89
N ASP A 16 6.93 1.70 10.52
CA ASP A 16 7.01 1.86 11.97
C ASP A 16 6.32 3.17 12.40
N VAL A 17 5.02 3.24 12.15
CA VAL A 17 4.19 4.43 12.26
C VAL A 17 2.91 4.15 13.03
N SER A 18 2.22 5.21 13.46
CA SER A 18 0.99 5.08 14.22
C SER A 18 -0.18 4.56 13.37
N GLY A 19 -1.19 3.96 14.01
CA GLY A 19 -2.40 3.52 13.31
C GLY A 19 -3.16 4.63 12.59
N MET A 20 -3.01 5.89 13.00
CA MET A 20 -3.58 7.04 12.27
C MET A 20 -2.86 7.30 10.95
N GLU A 21 -1.54 7.15 10.90
CA GLU A 21 -0.78 7.30 9.65
C GLU A 21 -1.14 6.21 8.63
N TYR A 22 -1.56 5.04 9.09
CA TYR A 22 -2.13 4.03 8.19
C TYR A 22 -3.49 4.42 7.61
N LEU A 23 -4.30 5.24 8.29
CA LEU A 23 -5.51 5.80 7.66
C LEU A 23 -5.16 6.82 6.59
N ASP A 24 -4.13 7.63 6.83
CA ASP A 24 -3.62 8.56 5.84
C ASP A 24 -3.06 7.81 4.62
N LEU A 25 -2.33 6.70 4.83
CA LEU A 25 -1.87 5.81 3.75
C LEU A 25 -3.03 5.33 2.86
N LEU A 26 -4.14 4.87 3.45
CA LEU A 26 -5.31 4.41 2.70
C LEU A 26 -6.01 5.58 1.96
N SER A 27 -6.05 6.74 2.58
CA SER A 27 -6.62 7.96 1.99
C SER A 27 -5.78 8.46 0.80
N ILE A 28 -4.45 8.40 0.90
CA ILE A 28 -3.53 8.68 -0.21
C ILE A 28 -3.79 7.71 -1.37
N ARG A 29 -4.05 6.43 -1.06
CA ARG A 29 -4.35 5.43 -2.10
C ARG A 29 -5.70 5.68 -2.78
N ASP A 30 -6.69 6.18 -2.05
CA ASP A 30 -7.96 6.68 -2.61
C ASP A 30 -7.72 7.85 -3.57
N GLU A 31 -6.84 8.80 -3.21
CA GLU A 31 -6.48 9.90 -4.09
C GLU A 31 -5.78 9.39 -5.37
N LEU A 32 -4.82 8.46 -5.24
CA LEU A 32 -4.18 7.81 -6.38
C LEU A 32 -5.21 7.15 -7.32
N ALA A 33 -6.25 6.51 -6.79
CA ALA A 33 -7.25 5.85 -7.63
C ALA A 33 -8.02 6.81 -8.55
N ASN A 34 -8.04 8.11 -8.24
CA ASN A 34 -8.74 9.14 -9.01
C ASN A 34 -7.84 9.86 -10.02
N LEU A 35 -6.55 9.52 -10.09
CA LEU A 35 -5.56 10.17 -10.94
C LEU A 35 -5.20 9.29 -12.16
N THR A 36 -4.70 9.95 -13.21
CA THR A 36 -4.16 9.27 -14.40
C THR A 36 -2.64 9.25 -14.34
N PHE A 37 -2.04 8.12 -14.71
CA PHE A 37 -0.60 7.87 -14.60
C PHE A 37 -0.02 7.33 -15.90
N THR A 38 1.26 7.58 -16.14
CA THR A 38 2.00 6.92 -17.23
C THR A 38 2.18 5.44 -16.96
N ASP A 39 2.56 4.66 -17.97
CA ASP A 39 2.80 3.22 -17.83
C ASP A 39 3.89 2.92 -16.78
N GLU A 40 4.92 3.77 -16.68
CA GLU A 40 5.97 3.66 -15.66
C GLU A 40 5.44 3.91 -14.25
N GLU A 41 4.61 4.94 -14.09
CA GLU A 41 4.00 5.26 -12.79
C GLU A 41 3.00 4.19 -12.36
N GLN A 42 2.25 3.59 -13.30
CA GLN A 42 1.36 2.46 -13.02
C GLN A 42 2.13 1.22 -12.55
N LYS A 43 3.28 0.91 -13.16
CA LYS A 43 4.16 -0.17 -12.69
C LYS A 43 4.64 0.09 -11.27
N MET A 44 5.04 1.32 -10.97
CA MET A 44 5.47 1.70 -9.63
C MET A 44 4.33 1.57 -8.61
N ILE A 45 3.10 1.99 -8.95
CA ILE A 45 1.93 1.79 -8.09
C ILE A 45 1.70 0.30 -7.81
N ALA A 46 1.81 -0.55 -8.83
CA ALA A 46 1.64 -2.00 -8.66
C ALA A 46 2.71 -2.62 -7.74
N GLU A 47 3.96 -2.14 -7.80
CA GLU A 47 5.03 -2.57 -6.90
C GLU A 47 4.77 -2.12 -5.45
N LEU A 48 4.31 -0.88 -5.26
CA LEU A 48 3.94 -0.34 -3.96
C LEU A 48 2.72 -1.06 -3.36
N ASP A 49 1.72 -1.36 -4.19
CA ASP A 49 0.52 -2.13 -3.79
C ASP A 49 0.91 -3.53 -3.31
N GLN A 50 1.94 -4.17 -3.88
CA GLN A 50 2.48 -5.44 -3.37
C GLN A 50 3.09 -5.29 -1.97
N ILE A 51 3.77 -4.17 -1.69
CA ILE A 51 4.31 -3.88 -0.35
C ILE A 51 3.17 -3.72 0.64
N LEU A 52 2.11 -3.00 0.27
CA LEU A 52 0.91 -2.85 1.10
C LEU A 52 0.26 -4.22 1.40
N VAL A 53 0.07 -5.06 0.39
CA VAL A 53 -0.51 -6.41 0.57
C VAL A 53 0.38 -7.29 1.46
N LYS A 54 1.70 -7.28 1.23
CA LYS A 54 2.67 -8.06 2.01
C LYS A 54 2.65 -7.69 3.49
N ASN A 55 2.45 -6.40 3.79
CA ASN A 55 2.41 -5.89 5.15
C ASN A 55 0.98 -5.73 5.70
N SER A 56 -0.03 -6.20 4.97
CA SER A 56 -1.45 -6.00 5.31
C SER A 56 -1.81 -6.45 6.73
N SER A 57 -1.22 -7.54 7.22
CA SER A 57 -1.44 -8.00 8.60
C SER A 57 -0.92 -7.03 9.66
N LEU A 58 0.26 -6.45 9.44
CA LEU A 58 0.85 -5.46 10.36
C LEU A 58 0.01 -4.18 10.36
N ILE A 59 -0.27 -3.67 9.16
CA ILE A 59 -1.05 -2.45 8.94
C ILE A 59 -2.45 -2.61 9.55
N TYR A 60 -3.12 -3.73 9.29
CA TYR A 60 -4.44 -4.02 9.84
C TYR A 60 -4.42 -4.10 11.37
N GLN A 61 -3.42 -4.74 11.96
CA GLN A 61 -3.31 -4.87 13.41
C GLN A 61 -3.28 -3.49 14.08
N GLU A 62 -2.45 -2.57 13.61
CA GLU A 62 -2.39 -1.22 14.17
C GLU A 62 -3.63 -0.38 13.87
N LEU A 63 -4.17 -0.46 12.64
CA LEU A 63 -5.43 0.21 12.29
C LEU A 63 -6.60 -0.23 13.16
N SER A 64 -6.70 -1.54 13.45
CA SER A 64 -7.82 -2.12 14.20
C SER A 64 -7.97 -1.56 15.62
N ARG A 65 -6.92 -0.93 16.15
CA ARG A 65 -6.92 -0.26 17.46
C ARG A 65 -7.73 1.05 17.44
N PHE A 66 -7.91 1.65 16.27
CA PHE A 66 -8.58 2.94 16.09
C PHE A 66 -9.86 2.82 15.26
N ILE A 67 -9.92 1.84 14.36
CA ILE A 67 -11.03 1.70 13.41
C ILE A 67 -11.43 0.25 13.19
N ASP A 68 -12.73 0.01 13.11
CA ASP A 68 -13.28 -1.26 12.66
C ASP A 68 -13.57 -1.16 11.15
N LEU A 69 -12.68 -1.72 10.31
CA LEU A 69 -12.80 -1.65 8.85
C LEU A 69 -14.11 -2.28 8.34
N THR A 70 -14.63 -3.30 9.03
CA THR A 70 -15.90 -3.95 8.64
C THR A 70 -17.10 -3.02 8.79
N LYS A 71 -17.06 -2.11 9.77
CA LYS A 71 -18.07 -1.07 9.99
C LYS A 71 -17.79 0.20 9.19
N TYR A 72 -16.52 0.52 8.97
CA TYR A 72 -16.12 1.73 8.25
C TYR A 72 -16.51 1.68 6.77
N ARG A 73 -16.29 0.55 6.10
CA ARG A 73 -16.61 0.39 4.67
C ARG A 73 -18.07 0.71 4.31
N PRO A 74 -19.10 0.09 4.92
CA PRO A 74 -20.49 0.39 4.56
C PRO A 74 -20.87 1.83 4.94
N LYS A 75 -20.36 2.35 6.06
CA LYS A 75 -20.63 3.74 6.49
C LYS A 75 -20.13 4.77 5.47
N ASN A 76 -18.99 4.51 4.83
CA ASN A 76 -18.36 5.41 3.85
C ASN A 76 -18.55 4.96 2.40
N GLN A 77 -19.45 4.00 2.14
CA GLN A 77 -19.77 3.50 0.80
C GLN A 77 -18.55 3.00 0.02
N ILE A 78 -17.58 2.42 0.71
CA ILE A 78 -16.34 1.91 0.10
C ILE A 78 -16.67 0.73 -0.83
N ASN A 79 -16.27 0.85 -2.09
CA ASN A 79 -16.48 -0.17 -3.13
C ASN A 79 -15.38 -1.25 -3.07
N PRO A 80 -15.67 -2.53 -3.34
CA PRO A 80 -14.65 -3.57 -3.58
C PRO A 80 -13.48 -3.20 -4.52
N GLN A 81 -13.68 -2.27 -5.47
CA GLN A 81 -12.59 -1.75 -6.32
C GLN A 81 -11.52 -0.99 -5.53
N GLN A 82 -11.88 -0.44 -4.36
CA GLN A 82 -10.96 0.14 -3.39
C GLN A 82 -10.45 -0.95 -2.43
N TRP A 83 -9.87 -1.99 -3.03
CA TRP A 83 -9.47 -3.23 -2.35
C TRP A 83 -8.51 -2.99 -1.17
N TRP A 84 -7.76 -1.88 -1.16
CA TRP A 84 -6.87 -1.50 -0.05
C TRP A 84 -7.62 -1.24 1.26
N TRP A 85 -8.93 -0.99 1.25
CA TRP A 85 -9.75 -0.94 2.47
C TRP A 85 -10.15 -2.32 3.02
N TYR A 86 -9.73 -3.39 2.36
CA TYR A 86 -9.97 -4.76 2.76
C TYR A 86 -8.75 -5.42 3.41
N LEU A 87 -7.93 -4.62 4.12
CA LEU A 87 -6.75 -5.13 4.85
C LEU A 87 -7.09 -6.20 5.88
N ASP A 88 -8.27 -6.12 6.50
CA ASP A 88 -8.80 -7.17 7.37
C ASP A 88 -8.88 -8.51 6.63
N VAL A 89 -9.39 -8.54 5.39
CA VAL A 89 -9.47 -9.74 4.56
C VAL A 89 -8.09 -10.16 4.05
N LEU A 90 -7.29 -9.19 3.57
CA LEU A 90 -5.95 -9.43 3.03
C LEU A 90 -4.99 -9.98 4.09
N SER A 91 -5.17 -9.60 5.37
CA SER A 91 -4.37 -10.11 6.49
C SER A 91 -4.50 -11.62 6.70
N TYR A 92 -5.60 -12.24 6.25
CA TYR A 92 -5.82 -13.68 6.33
C TYR A 92 -5.31 -14.45 5.10
N LEU A 93 -4.85 -13.75 4.06
CA LEU A 93 -4.32 -14.41 2.88
C LEU A 93 -2.90 -14.94 3.16
N PRO A 94 -2.58 -16.17 2.73
CA PRO A 94 -1.23 -16.66 2.81
C PRO A 94 -0.34 -15.80 1.91
N VAL A 95 0.55 -15.02 2.52
CA VAL A 95 1.54 -14.25 1.77
C VAL A 95 2.44 -15.24 1.05
N ASN A 96 2.26 -15.39 -0.26
CA ASN A 96 3.14 -16.23 -1.08
C ASN A 96 4.49 -15.53 -1.21
N THR A 97 5.40 -15.82 -0.28
CA THR A 97 6.76 -15.26 -0.18
C THR A 97 7.71 -15.79 -1.25
N LYS A 98 7.25 -15.94 -2.50
CA LYS A 98 8.19 -16.11 -3.61
C LYS A 98 8.91 -14.80 -3.84
N SER A 99 10.06 -14.66 -3.20
CA SER A 99 11.03 -13.60 -3.35
C SER A 99 11.25 -13.32 -4.85
N PHE A 100 10.73 -12.21 -5.34
CA PHE A 100 11.32 -11.59 -6.53
C PHE A 100 12.62 -10.96 -6.07
N THR A 101 13.71 -11.72 -6.21
CA THR A 101 15.07 -11.20 -6.09
C THR A 101 15.21 -10.12 -7.17
N ILE A 102 15.07 -8.86 -6.79
CA ILE A 102 15.56 -7.77 -7.62
C ILE A 102 17.07 -8.00 -7.68
N LYS A 103 17.56 -8.44 -8.84
CA LYS A 103 18.99 -8.37 -9.12
C LYS A 103 19.36 -6.90 -9.02
N GLN A 104 20.05 -6.54 -7.94
CA GLN A 104 20.85 -5.33 -7.93
C GLN A 104 21.92 -5.55 -8.99
N ASP A 105 21.70 -5.04 -10.19
CA ASP A 105 22.77 -4.83 -11.15
C ASP A 105 23.70 -3.80 -10.50
N THR A 106 24.76 -4.32 -9.87
CA THR A 106 25.90 -3.54 -9.43
C THR A 106 26.52 -2.88 -10.65
N TYR A 107 26.24 -1.60 -10.82
CA TYR A 107 27.17 -0.68 -11.46
C TYR A 107 28.44 -0.67 -10.60
N SER A 108 29.47 -1.38 -11.06
CA SER A 108 30.85 -1.03 -10.75
C SER A 108 31.48 -0.59 -12.06
N GLU A 109 31.39 0.72 -12.25
CA GLU A 109 32.24 1.50 -13.13
C GLU A 109 33.72 1.18 -12.85
N ILE A 110 34.42 0.76 -13.90
CA ILE A 110 35.70 1.33 -14.40
C ILE A 110 36.55 2.09 -13.36
N ALA A 111 37.64 1.46 -12.92
CA ALA A 111 39.00 2.04 -12.81
C ALA A 111 40.03 0.93 -12.55
#